data_AF-A0A7J6T201-F1
#
_entry.id   AF-A0A7J6T201-F1
#
_cell.length_a   1.000
_cell.length_b   1.000
_cell.length_c   1.000
_cell.angle_alpha   90.00
_cell.angle_beta   90.00
_cell.angle_gamma   90.00
#
_symmetry.space_group_name_H-M   'P 1'
#
loop_
_entity.id
_entity.type
_entity.pdbx_description
1 polymer ?
#
loop_
_entity_poly.entity_id
_entity_poly.type
_entity_poly.pdbx_seq_one_letter_code
_entity_poly.pdbx_strand_id
1 'polypeptide(L)'
;GLGRQADEAKAATAKEQAEHEKTRTALANTTADKEEQQSKLAEAKAHAEQEKRNLDREVAAHKETRKEYDRLKSKNEDDAAKADARNEDISGAQEKAEEAERQLKTKQDEVSVLHDRIEQMKNEKAEMQTQLKEMKAAADRLEALMTQRIADIKSTPVDSDESWELDDAYTTEYYKLQRERDEIAAKAQQSTTASQPSGGRQTGVPSSSGGQSRYSSAASTPSVTASSFEVKVAPGRVGAATPPADDDDELPDFVVLRSDLAW
;
A
#
# COMPACT_ATOMS: atom_id res chain seq x y z
N GLY A 1 -115.59 -74.28 29.97
CA GLY A 1 -114.61 -74.87 29.04
C GLY A 1 -113.96 -73.81 28.18
N LEU A 2 -114.73 -73.13 27.32
CA LEU A 2 -114.19 -72.33 26.20
C LEU A 2 -113.70 -70.90 26.55
N GLY A 3 -114.14 -70.29 27.66
CA GLY A 3 -113.70 -68.93 28.05
C GLY A 3 -112.26 -68.83 28.57
N ARG A 4 -111.80 -69.84 29.32
CA ARG A 4 -110.42 -69.87 29.87
C ARG A 4 -109.34 -70.04 28.80
N GLN A 5 -109.63 -70.79 27.72
CA GLN A 5 -108.70 -70.97 26.61
C GLN A 5 -108.50 -69.70 25.78
N ALA A 6 -109.52 -68.83 25.67
CA ALA A 6 -109.41 -67.55 24.96
C ALA A 6 -108.59 -66.52 25.75
N ASP A 7 -108.71 -66.52 27.09
CA ASP A 7 -107.93 -65.64 27.96
C ASP A 7 -106.46 -66.09 28.10
N GLU A 8 -106.19 -67.41 28.11
CA GLU A 8 -104.82 -67.94 28.06
C GLU A 8 -104.13 -67.67 26.71
N ALA A 9 -104.85 -67.77 25.58
CA ALA A 9 -104.31 -67.45 24.26
C ALA A 9 -104.01 -65.94 24.09
N LYS A 10 -104.80 -65.06 24.72
CA LYS A 10 -104.53 -63.61 24.76
C LYS A 10 -103.35 -63.27 25.67
N ALA A 11 -103.22 -63.95 26.81
CA ALA A 11 -102.09 -63.76 27.71
C ALA A 11 -100.77 -64.26 27.10
N ALA A 12 -100.80 -65.36 26.36
CA ALA A 12 -99.65 -65.89 25.63
C ALA A 12 -99.20 -64.95 24.50
N THR A 13 -100.13 -64.44 23.69
CA THR A 13 -99.82 -63.48 22.62
C THR A 13 -99.33 -62.13 23.16
N ALA A 14 -99.87 -61.64 24.28
CA ALA A 14 -99.37 -60.43 24.94
C ALA A 14 -97.95 -60.59 25.49
N LYS A 15 -97.61 -61.77 26.02
CA LYS A 15 -96.25 -62.09 26.51
C LYS A 15 -95.25 -62.20 25.36
N GLU A 16 -95.64 -62.84 24.27
CA GLU A 16 -94.82 -62.95 23.04
C GLU A 16 -94.57 -61.58 22.40
N GLN A 17 -95.59 -60.70 22.37
CA GLN A 17 -95.44 -59.32 21.93
C GLN A 17 -94.48 -58.53 22.82
N ALA A 18 -94.57 -58.67 24.16
CA ALA A 18 -93.65 -58.02 25.09
C ALA A 18 -92.20 -58.49 24.93
N GLU A 19 -91.97 -59.78 24.66
CA GLU A 19 -90.63 -60.30 24.35
C GLU A 19 -90.11 -59.81 22.98
N HIS A 20 -90.98 -59.72 21.97
CA HIS A 20 -90.65 -59.13 20.67
C HIS A 20 -90.29 -57.64 20.79
N GLU A 21 -90.96 -56.90 21.65
CA GLU A 21 -90.71 -55.48 21.88
C GLU A 21 -89.41 -55.26 22.68
N LYS A 22 -89.11 -56.16 23.63
CA LYS A 22 -87.85 -56.19 24.38
C LYS A 22 -86.64 -56.51 23.48
N THR A 23 -86.80 -57.45 22.55
CA THR A 23 -85.74 -57.76 21.57
C THR A 23 -85.55 -56.63 20.56
N ARG A 24 -86.63 -55.99 20.11
CA ARG A 24 -86.58 -54.83 19.20
C ARG A 24 -85.88 -53.62 19.84
N THR A 25 -86.16 -53.35 21.11
CA THR A 25 -85.48 -52.27 21.87
C THR A 25 -84.00 -52.59 22.13
N ALA A 26 -83.66 -53.83 22.46
CA ALA A 26 -82.26 -54.25 22.59
C ALA A 26 -81.48 -54.11 21.27
N LEU A 27 -82.08 -54.51 20.14
CA LEU A 27 -81.50 -54.32 18.81
C LEU A 27 -81.32 -52.83 18.47
N ALA A 28 -82.31 -51.99 18.76
CA ALA A 28 -82.22 -50.55 18.56
C ALA A 28 -81.07 -49.93 19.38
N ASN A 29 -80.93 -50.29 20.65
CA ASN A 29 -79.85 -49.81 21.50
C ASN A 29 -78.47 -50.26 21.00
N THR A 30 -78.31 -51.55 20.66
CA THR A 30 -77.03 -52.04 20.10
C THR A 30 -76.69 -51.44 18.73
N THR A 31 -77.68 -51.00 17.97
CA THR A 31 -77.46 -50.32 16.69
C THR A 31 -77.00 -48.88 16.93
N ALA A 32 -77.64 -48.16 17.86
CA ALA A 32 -77.22 -46.83 18.29
C ALA A 32 -75.79 -46.83 18.85
N ASP A 33 -75.43 -47.82 19.69
CA ASP A 33 -74.08 -47.96 20.22
C ASP A 33 -73.04 -48.16 19.11
N LYS A 34 -73.37 -48.94 18.07
CA LYS A 34 -72.49 -49.16 16.92
C LYS A 34 -72.32 -47.90 16.09
N GLU A 35 -73.39 -47.15 15.86
CA GLU A 35 -73.34 -45.87 15.15
C GLU A 35 -72.49 -44.84 15.91
N GLU A 36 -72.63 -44.78 17.24
CA GLU A 36 -71.81 -43.91 18.09
C GLU A 36 -70.32 -44.33 18.04
N GLN A 37 -70.02 -45.62 18.12
CA GLN A 37 -68.65 -46.13 17.98
C GLN A 37 -68.06 -45.83 16.59
N GLN A 38 -68.85 -45.95 15.53
CA GLN A 38 -68.42 -45.60 14.17
C GLN A 38 -68.15 -44.10 14.02
N SER A 39 -69.00 -43.24 14.59
CA SER A 39 -68.76 -41.78 14.61
C SER A 39 -67.45 -41.45 15.32
N LYS A 40 -67.23 -41.99 16.52
CA LYS A 40 -65.99 -41.78 17.28
C LYS A 40 -64.75 -42.26 16.52
N LEU A 41 -64.85 -43.40 15.83
CA LEU A 41 -63.75 -43.92 15.02
C LEU A 41 -63.46 -43.02 13.80
N ALA A 42 -64.51 -42.51 13.15
CA ALA A 42 -64.37 -41.57 12.03
C ALA A 42 -63.74 -40.24 12.47
N GLU A 43 -64.17 -39.69 13.61
CA GLU A 43 -63.60 -38.48 14.21
C GLU A 43 -62.13 -38.68 14.60
N ALA A 44 -61.81 -39.80 15.27
CA ALA A 44 -60.42 -40.12 15.63
C ALA A 44 -59.52 -40.25 14.40
N LYS A 45 -60.03 -40.85 13.32
CA LYS A 45 -59.31 -40.95 12.05
C LYS A 45 -59.09 -39.59 11.40
N ALA A 46 -60.12 -38.72 11.40
CA ALA A 46 -60.00 -37.36 10.87
C ALA A 46 -58.98 -36.53 11.66
N HIS A 47 -58.96 -36.67 12.99
CA HIS A 47 -57.97 -36.03 13.85
C HIS A 47 -56.55 -36.52 13.54
N ALA A 48 -56.35 -37.84 13.46
CA ALA A 48 -55.04 -38.42 13.12
C ALA A 48 -54.54 -37.99 11.73
N GLU A 49 -55.42 -37.89 10.75
CA GLU A 49 -55.07 -37.37 9.42
C GLU A 49 -54.71 -35.88 9.45
N GLN A 50 -55.39 -35.08 10.27
CA GLN A 50 -55.06 -33.67 10.45
C GLN A 50 -53.71 -33.49 11.14
N GLU A 51 -53.43 -34.25 12.19
CA GLU A 51 -52.14 -34.24 12.90
C GLU A 51 -50.99 -34.65 11.98
N LYS A 52 -51.18 -35.70 11.17
CA LYS A 52 -50.21 -36.08 10.15
C LYS A 52 -49.92 -34.94 9.18
N ARG A 53 -50.95 -34.24 8.68
CA ARG A 53 -50.76 -33.08 7.79
C ARG A 53 -50.02 -31.93 8.48
N ASN A 54 -50.21 -31.73 9.78
CA ASN A 54 -49.48 -30.71 10.53
C ASN A 54 -48.00 -31.08 10.66
N LEU A 55 -47.70 -32.32 11.04
CA LEU A 55 -46.31 -32.82 11.11
C LEU A 55 -45.60 -32.74 9.76
N ASP A 56 -46.29 -33.09 8.66
CA ASP A 56 -45.72 -32.99 7.31
C ASP A 56 -45.34 -31.53 6.96
N ARG A 57 -46.16 -30.55 7.37
CA ARG A 57 -45.86 -29.12 7.17
C ARG A 57 -44.68 -28.66 8.03
N GLU A 58 -44.61 -29.08 9.29
CA GLU A 58 -43.50 -28.75 10.17
C GLU A 58 -42.19 -29.34 9.67
N VAL A 59 -42.19 -30.60 9.23
CA VAL A 59 -41.02 -31.23 8.62
C VAL A 59 -40.59 -30.50 7.34
N ALA A 60 -41.53 -30.05 6.52
CA ALA A 60 -41.23 -29.25 5.33
C ALA A 60 -40.60 -27.89 5.71
N ALA A 61 -41.14 -27.22 6.71
CA ALA A 61 -40.60 -25.95 7.21
C ALA A 61 -39.18 -26.14 7.78
N HIS A 62 -38.95 -27.17 8.59
CA HIS A 62 -37.62 -27.48 9.14
C HIS A 62 -36.58 -27.80 8.07
N LYS A 63 -36.99 -28.52 7.00
CA LYS A 63 -36.12 -28.77 5.86
C LYS A 63 -35.70 -27.46 5.18
N GLU A 64 -36.61 -26.51 5.03
CA GLU A 64 -36.28 -25.22 4.41
C GLU A 64 -35.37 -24.37 5.31
N THR A 65 -35.66 -24.30 6.62
CA THR A 65 -34.77 -23.59 7.56
C THR A 65 -33.37 -24.19 7.60
N ARG A 66 -33.25 -25.51 7.41
CA ARG A 66 -31.94 -26.18 7.36
C ARG A 66 -31.16 -25.81 6.11
N LYS A 67 -31.80 -25.78 4.94
CA LYS A 67 -31.16 -25.30 3.71
C LYS A 67 -30.69 -23.86 3.85
N GLU A 68 -31.50 -23.01 4.48
CA GLU A 68 -31.13 -21.62 4.69
C GLU A 68 -29.93 -21.46 5.62
N TYR A 69 -29.88 -22.27 6.69
CA TYR A 69 -28.71 -22.35 7.54
C TYR A 69 -27.46 -22.77 6.75
N ASP A 70 -27.56 -23.81 5.92
CA ASP A 70 -26.43 -24.28 5.11
C ASP A 70 -25.95 -23.20 4.10
N ARG A 71 -26.88 -22.44 3.50
CA ARG A 71 -26.54 -21.29 2.64
C ARG A 71 -25.82 -20.19 3.41
N LEU A 72 -26.34 -19.81 4.58
CA LEU A 72 -25.72 -18.78 5.42
C LEU A 72 -24.34 -19.21 5.91
N LYS A 73 -24.18 -20.49 6.26
CA LYS A 73 -22.90 -21.05 6.65
C LYS A 73 -21.89 -20.96 5.50
N SER A 74 -22.26 -21.39 4.30
CA SER A 74 -21.41 -21.28 3.11
C SER A 74 -21.02 -19.83 2.82
N LYS A 75 -21.97 -18.90 2.92
CA LYS A 75 -21.70 -17.47 2.72
C LYS A 75 -20.72 -16.93 3.77
N ASN A 76 -20.84 -17.36 5.02
CA ASN A 76 -19.93 -16.94 6.09
C ASN A 76 -18.52 -17.49 5.87
N GLU A 77 -18.39 -18.72 5.38
CA GLU A 77 -17.10 -19.30 4.99
C GLU A 77 -16.46 -18.52 3.82
N ASP A 78 -17.24 -18.14 2.81
CA ASP A 78 -16.78 -17.31 1.70
C ASP A 78 -16.35 -15.90 2.16
N ASP A 79 -17.11 -15.28 3.07
CA ASP A 79 -16.80 -13.95 3.58
C ASP A 79 -15.57 -13.97 4.50
N ALA A 80 -15.35 -15.06 5.26
CA ALA A 80 -14.11 -15.29 6.00
C ALA A 80 -12.90 -15.42 5.07
N ALA A 81 -13.01 -16.23 4.01
CA ALA A 81 -11.93 -16.38 3.02
C ALA A 81 -11.58 -15.05 2.32
N LYS A 82 -12.58 -14.22 2.01
CA LYS A 82 -12.35 -12.87 1.46
C LYS A 82 -11.67 -11.95 2.47
N ALA A 83 -11.99 -12.06 3.76
CA ALA A 83 -11.37 -11.27 4.80
C ALA A 83 -9.88 -11.63 4.95
N ASP A 84 -9.56 -12.93 4.94
CA ASP A 84 -8.17 -13.41 5.01
C ASP A 84 -7.35 -12.92 3.81
N ALA A 85 -7.88 -13.04 2.59
CA ALA A 85 -7.21 -12.53 1.39
C ALA A 85 -6.95 -11.01 1.46
N ARG A 86 -7.91 -10.23 1.97
CA ARG A 86 -7.72 -8.79 2.18
C ARG A 86 -6.65 -8.48 3.22
N ASN A 87 -6.55 -9.28 4.28
CA ASN A 87 -5.52 -9.10 5.30
C ASN A 87 -4.12 -9.37 4.74
N GLU A 88 -3.98 -10.40 3.89
CA GLU A 88 -2.72 -10.66 3.17
C GLU A 88 -2.34 -9.49 2.26
N ASP A 89 -3.30 -8.96 1.50
CA ASP A 89 -3.08 -7.77 0.65
C ASP A 89 -2.64 -6.55 1.46
N ILE A 90 -3.27 -6.31 2.62
CA ILE A 90 -2.91 -5.20 3.53
C ILE A 90 -1.49 -5.39 4.07
N SER A 91 -1.13 -6.59 4.51
CA SER A 91 0.22 -6.89 5.00
C SER A 91 1.26 -6.64 3.90
N GLY A 92 1.01 -7.12 2.68
CA GLY A 92 1.90 -6.88 1.55
C GLY A 92 2.01 -5.41 1.15
N ALA A 93 0.95 -4.63 1.32
CA ALA A 93 0.98 -3.18 1.08
C ALA A 93 1.79 -2.45 2.16
N GLN A 94 1.68 -2.85 3.43
CA GLN A 94 2.45 -2.29 4.55
C GLN A 94 3.94 -2.54 4.38
N GLU A 95 4.35 -3.76 4.02
CA GLU A 95 5.76 -4.08 3.76
C GLU A 95 6.36 -3.22 2.63
N LYS A 96 5.60 -3.02 1.54
CA LYS A 96 6.02 -2.15 0.43
C LYS A 96 6.13 -0.69 0.85
N ALA A 97 5.24 -0.21 1.71
CA ALA A 97 5.27 1.15 2.22
C ALA A 97 6.50 1.38 3.11
N GLU A 98 6.80 0.45 4.03
CA GLU A 98 8.00 0.53 4.86
C GLU A 98 9.29 0.53 4.04
N GLU A 99 9.36 -0.33 3.02
CA GLU A 99 10.52 -0.37 2.12
C GLU A 99 10.68 0.95 1.35
N ALA A 100 9.58 1.51 0.84
CA ALA A 100 9.60 2.80 0.19
C ALA A 100 10.05 3.93 1.14
N GLU A 101 9.64 3.90 2.41
CA GLU A 101 10.06 4.87 3.42
C GLU A 101 11.56 4.77 3.74
N ARG A 102 12.10 3.55 3.88
CA ARG A 102 13.54 3.32 4.06
C ARG A 102 14.35 3.85 2.87
N GLN A 103 13.88 3.59 1.66
CA GLN A 103 14.51 4.10 0.43
C GLN A 103 14.44 5.63 0.34
N LEU A 104 13.31 6.24 0.72
CA LEU A 104 13.15 7.69 0.75
C LEU A 104 14.16 8.32 1.70
N LYS A 105 14.28 7.79 2.92
CA LYS A 105 15.24 8.27 3.91
C LYS A 105 16.68 8.18 3.40
N THR A 106 17.03 7.05 2.78
CA THR A 106 18.37 6.84 2.21
C THR A 106 18.67 7.88 1.13
N LYS A 107 17.72 8.15 0.24
CA LYS A 107 17.86 9.19 -0.79
C LYS A 107 17.94 10.60 -0.20
N GLN A 108 17.20 10.88 0.87
CA GLN A 108 17.30 12.17 1.56
C GLN A 108 18.70 12.37 2.17
N ASP A 109 19.26 11.34 2.79
CA ASP A 109 20.61 11.36 3.35
C ASP A 109 21.65 11.54 2.23
N GLU A 110 21.52 10.83 1.10
CA GLU A 110 22.38 11.00 -0.08
C GLU A 110 22.32 12.43 -0.63
N VAL A 111 21.12 13.03 -0.72
CA VAL A 111 20.95 14.42 -1.16
C VAL A 111 21.62 15.39 -0.20
N SER A 112 21.53 15.16 1.12
CA SER A 112 22.22 16.00 2.12
C SER A 112 23.74 15.95 1.94
N VAL A 113 24.30 14.76 1.76
CA VAL A 113 25.74 14.58 1.53
C VAL A 113 26.19 15.28 0.24
N LEU A 114 25.39 15.18 -0.83
CA LEU A 114 25.69 15.87 -2.09
C LEU A 114 25.63 17.39 -1.93
N HIS A 115 24.66 17.91 -1.16
CA HIS A 115 24.55 19.33 -0.87
C HIS A 115 25.78 19.85 -0.12
N ASP A 116 26.19 19.17 0.94
CA ASP A 116 27.38 19.53 1.72
C ASP A 116 28.65 19.49 0.85
N ARG A 117 28.76 18.49 -0.03
CA ARG A 117 29.88 18.41 -0.98
C ARG A 117 29.89 19.56 -1.97
N ILE A 118 28.72 20.00 -2.44
CA ILE A 118 28.60 21.17 -3.33
C ILE A 118 29.06 22.43 -2.61
N GLU A 119 28.64 22.65 -1.37
CA GLU A 119 29.06 23.81 -0.58
C GLU A 119 30.57 23.79 -0.31
N GLN A 120 31.14 22.63 0.01
CA GLN A 120 32.60 22.48 0.13
C GLN A 120 33.30 22.89 -1.17
N MET A 121 32.87 22.37 -2.32
CA MET A 121 33.48 22.71 -3.62
C MET A 121 33.32 24.20 -3.98
N LYS A 122 32.21 24.84 -3.59
CA LYS A 122 32.03 26.30 -3.76
C LYS A 122 33.05 27.08 -2.94
N ASN A 123 33.27 26.69 -1.69
CA ASN A 123 34.24 27.33 -0.81
C ASN A 123 35.67 27.15 -1.33
N GLU A 124 36.05 25.93 -1.71
CA GLU A 124 37.35 25.64 -2.34
C GLU A 124 37.55 26.48 -3.62
N LYS A 125 36.52 26.62 -4.44
CA LYS A 125 36.56 27.49 -5.64
C LYS A 125 36.77 28.96 -5.27
N ALA A 126 36.10 29.48 -4.26
CA ALA A 126 36.25 30.87 -3.82
C ALA A 126 37.66 31.15 -3.27
N GLU A 127 38.22 30.20 -2.52
CA GLU A 127 39.60 30.26 -2.04
C GLU A 127 40.59 30.27 -3.21
N MET A 128 40.47 29.34 -4.16
CA MET A 128 41.32 29.31 -5.35
C MET A 128 41.23 30.59 -6.18
N GLN A 129 40.03 31.19 -6.31
CA GLN A 129 39.87 32.48 -6.99
C GLN A 129 40.57 33.62 -6.26
N THR A 130 40.64 33.56 -4.93
CA THR A 130 41.34 34.56 -4.11
C THR A 130 42.84 34.41 -4.26
N GLN A 131 43.36 33.19 -4.14
CA GLN A 131 44.76 32.88 -4.37
C GLN A 131 45.22 33.29 -5.77
N LEU A 132 44.39 33.07 -6.81
CA LEU A 132 44.70 33.48 -8.18
C LEU A 132 44.82 35.01 -8.32
N LYS A 133 43.94 35.78 -7.65
CA LYS A 133 44.04 37.25 -7.64
C LYS A 133 45.31 37.72 -6.94
N GLU A 134 45.68 37.10 -5.83
CA GLU A 134 46.91 37.41 -5.09
C GLU A 134 48.16 37.10 -5.92
N MET A 135 48.21 35.92 -6.57
CA MET A 135 49.30 35.56 -7.47
C MET A 135 49.44 36.56 -8.62
N LYS A 136 48.32 36.97 -9.22
CA LYS A 136 48.32 37.98 -10.29
C LYS A 136 48.86 39.32 -9.77
N ALA A 137 48.39 39.79 -8.62
CA ALA A 137 48.87 41.04 -8.04
C ALA A 137 50.37 40.99 -7.68
N ALA A 138 50.87 39.86 -7.16
CA ALA A 138 52.29 39.66 -6.89
C ALA A 138 53.13 39.68 -8.20
N ALA A 139 52.64 39.05 -9.26
CA ALA A 139 53.27 39.07 -10.57
C ALA A 139 53.32 40.50 -11.16
N ASP A 140 52.21 41.23 -11.12
CA ASP A 140 52.13 42.62 -11.62
C ASP A 140 53.11 43.54 -10.86
N ARG A 141 53.25 43.37 -9.53
CA ARG A 141 54.25 44.11 -8.72
C ARG A 141 55.68 43.78 -9.12
N LEU A 142 55.99 42.50 -9.36
CA LEU A 142 57.30 42.07 -9.80
C LEU A 142 57.66 42.67 -11.17
N GLU A 143 56.71 42.67 -12.11
CA GLU A 143 56.89 43.27 -13.44
C GLU A 143 57.11 44.78 -13.36
N ALA A 144 56.35 45.47 -12.52
CA ALA A 144 56.52 46.91 -12.29
C ALA A 144 57.91 47.23 -11.72
N LEU A 145 58.39 46.47 -10.73
CA LEU A 145 59.74 46.64 -10.19
C LEU A 145 60.83 46.40 -11.24
N MET A 146 60.70 45.34 -12.04
CA MET A 146 61.65 45.06 -13.11
C MET A 146 61.68 46.19 -14.15
N THR A 147 60.52 46.71 -14.52
CA THR A 147 60.39 47.83 -15.47
C THR A 147 61.01 49.11 -14.90
N GLN A 148 60.72 49.44 -13.64
CA GLN A 148 61.31 50.58 -12.95
C GLN A 148 62.84 50.48 -12.93
N ARG A 149 63.40 49.31 -12.59
CA ARG A 149 64.85 49.11 -12.57
C ARG A 149 65.50 49.32 -13.93
N ILE A 150 64.88 48.82 -15.00
CA ILE A 150 65.39 49.02 -16.36
C ILE A 150 65.39 50.52 -16.71
N ALA A 151 64.37 51.27 -16.30
CA ALA A 151 64.31 52.72 -16.51
C ALA A 151 65.41 53.44 -15.72
N ASP A 152 65.60 53.09 -14.44
CA ASP A 152 66.63 53.68 -13.58
C ASP A 152 68.04 53.45 -14.16
N ILE A 153 68.37 52.21 -14.55
CA ILE A 153 69.66 51.86 -15.19
C ILE A 153 69.91 52.68 -16.46
N LYS A 154 68.86 52.92 -17.27
CA LYS A 154 68.98 53.72 -18.49
C LYS A 154 69.17 55.22 -18.20
N SER A 155 68.77 55.69 -17.02
CA SER A 155 68.82 57.10 -16.63
C SER A 155 70.13 57.49 -15.92
N THR A 156 70.90 56.52 -15.41
CA THR A 156 72.21 56.76 -14.79
C THR A 156 73.30 56.95 -15.85
N PRO A 157 74.03 58.09 -15.89
CA PRO A 157 75.15 58.28 -16.79
C PRO A 157 76.29 57.32 -16.46
N VAL A 158 76.86 56.67 -17.48
CA VAL A 158 77.89 55.60 -17.40
C VAL A 158 79.26 56.11 -16.94
N ASP A 159 79.39 57.38 -16.54
CA ASP A 159 80.69 58.03 -16.22
C ASP A 159 80.97 58.15 -14.71
N SER A 160 80.36 57.29 -13.87
CA SER A 160 80.61 57.29 -12.42
C SER A 160 81.33 56.00 -12.01
N ASP A 161 82.66 56.06 -11.86
CA ASP A 161 83.52 54.97 -11.34
C ASP A 161 83.26 54.64 -9.84
N GLU A 162 82.20 55.17 -9.25
CA GLU A 162 81.80 54.91 -7.87
C GLU A 162 80.32 54.50 -7.81
N SER A 163 80.10 53.30 -7.26
CA SER A 163 78.88 52.83 -6.58
C SER A 163 78.31 51.51 -7.14
N TRP A 164 78.91 50.41 -6.68
CA TRP A 164 78.29 49.08 -6.66
C TRP A 164 77.34 48.89 -5.47
N GLU A 165 77.05 49.94 -4.69
CA GLU A 165 76.13 49.89 -3.55
C GLU A 165 74.65 49.95 -3.98
N LEU A 166 74.39 50.15 -5.28
CA LEU A 166 73.05 50.31 -5.85
C LEU A 166 72.32 48.98 -6.16
N ASP A 167 72.70 47.86 -5.54
CA ASP A 167 72.16 46.55 -5.87
C ASP A 167 71.50 45.81 -4.70
N ASP A 168 71.82 46.11 -3.44
CA ASP A 168 71.30 45.32 -2.31
C ASP A 168 69.80 45.52 -2.05
N ALA A 169 69.30 46.76 -2.13
CA ALA A 169 67.89 47.03 -1.86
C ALA A 169 66.96 46.48 -2.95
N TYR A 170 67.34 46.64 -4.23
CA TYR A 170 66.55 46.12 -5.35
C TYR A 170 66.57 44.59 -5.40
N THR A 171 67.74 43.97 -5.26
CA THR A 171 67.85 42.50 -5.23
C THR A 171 67.08 41.93 -4.04
N THR A 172 67.16 42.57 -2.87
CA THR A 172 66.39 42.17 -1.69
C THR A 172 64.88 42.22 -1.93
N GLU A 173 64.34 43.30 -2.48
CA GLU A 173 62.90 43.41 -2.77
C GLU A 173 62.45 42.46 -3.89
N TYR A 174 63.28 42.26 -4.92
CA TYR A 174 63.03 41.29 -5.97
C TYR A 174 62.94 39.85 -5.43
N TYR A 175 63.90 39.43 -4.59
CA TYR A 175 63.88 38.09 -3.99
C TYR A 175 62.73 37.91 -2.99
N LYS A 176 62.34 38.98 -2.27
CA LYS A 176 61.14 38.94 -1.41
C LYS A 176 59.87 38.71 -2.21
N LEU A 177 59.65 39.44 -3.30
CA LEU A 177 58.46 39.29 -4.14
C LEU A 177 58.45 37.96 -4.91
N GLN A 178 59.61 37.49 -5.37
CA GLN A 178 59.75 36.17 -5.96
C GLN A 178 59.38 35.08 -4.95
N ARG A 179 59.88 35.17 -3.72
CA ARG A 179 59.52 34.24 -2.63
C ARG A 179 58.04 34.34 -2.30
N GLU A 180 57.46 35.53 -2.20
CA GLU A 180 56.02 35.72 -1.94
C GLU A 180 55.17 35.04 -3.03
N ARG A 181 55.53 35.20 -4.31
CA ARG A 181 54.85 34.50 -5.42
C ARG A 181 54.95 32.98 -5.29
N ASP A 182 56.14 32.47 -4.98
CA ASP A 182 56.37 31.02 -4.87
C ASP A 182 55.70 30.43 -3.63
N GLU A 183 55.62 31.19 -2.53
CA GLU A 183 54.87 30.82 -1.32
C GLU A 183 53.36 30.77 -1.57
N ILE A 184 52.81 31.73 -2.32
CA ILE A 184 51.39 31.71 -2.72
C ILE A 184 51.13 30.52 -3.66
N ALA A 185 52.02 30.26 -4.61
CA ALA A 185 51.92 29.10 -5.50
C ALA A 185 51.98 27.76 -4.73
N ALA A 186 52.86 27.66 -3.72
CA ALA A 186 52.96 26.50 -2.85
C ALA A 186 51.70 26.31 -1.99
N LYS A 187 51.12 27.39 -1.44
CA LYS A 187 49.85 27.34 -0.70
C LYS A 187 48.69 26.86 -1.58
N ALA A 188 48.64 27.29 -2.84
CA ALA A 188 47.63 26.81 -3.79
C ALA A 188 47.76 25.30 -4.10
N GLN A 189 48.98 24.76 -4.13
CA GLN A 189 49.21 23.33 -4.32
C GLN A 189 48.91 22.48 -3.07
N GLN A 190 49.09 23.06 -1.87
CA GLN A 190 48.74 22.37 -0.61
C GLN A 190 47.23 22.34 -0.37
N SER A 191 46.51 23.41 -0.72
CA SER A 191 45.03 23.47 -0.60
C SER A 191 44.35 22.46 -1.55
N THR A 192 44.93 22.19 -2.72
CA THR A 192 44.41 21.18 -3.68
C THR A 192 44.72 19.73 -3.29
N THR A 193 45.72 19.47 -2.46
CA THR A 193 46.08 18.11 -2.00
C THR A 193 45.44 17.71 -0.66
N ALA A 194 45.03 18.68 0.16
CA ALA A 194 44.30 18.43 1.41
C ALA A 194 42.84 17.97 1.21
N SER A 195 42.24 18.22 0.03
CA SER A 195 40.85 17.84 -0.30
C SER A 195 40.70 16.49 -1.00
N GLN A 196 41.73 15.64 -1.02
CA GLN A 196 41.53 14.22 -1.37
C GLN A 196 40.62 13.59 -0.30
N PRO A 197 39.44 13.07 -0.66
CA PRO A 197 38.61 12.37 0.31
C PRO A 197 39.37 11.14 0.78
N SER A 198 39.77 11.14 2.05
CA SER A 198 40.18 9.93 2.74
C SER A 198 39.04 8.93 2.58
N GLY A 199 39.26 7.93 1.74
CA GLY A 199 38.28 6.89 1.45
C GLY A 199 37.68 6.37 2.75
N GLY A 200 36.36 6.49 2.85
CA GLY A 200 35.59 5.90 3.94
C GLY A 200 36.00 4.44 4.08
N ARG A 201 36.55 4.11 5.25
CA ARG A 201 36.80 2.75 5.68
C ARG A 201 35.49 1.98 5.59
N GLN A 202 35.35 1.13 4.58
CA GLN A 202 34.42 0.00 4.60
C GLN A 202 34.84 -0.90 5.76
N THR A 203 34.11 -0.81 6.86
CA THR A 203 34.19 -1.78 7.94
C THR A 203 33.47 -3.05 7.52
N GLY A 204 34.26 -4.10 7.30
CA GLY A 204 33.97 -5.45 7.78
C GLY A 204 32.75 -6.18 7.22
N VAL A 205 32.99 -7.00 6.19
CA VAL A 205 32.32 -8.30 6.05
C VAL A 205 33.42 -9.36 6.00
N PRO A 206 33.45 -10.38 6.88
CA PRO A 206 34.55 -11.33 6.93
C PRO A 206 34.50 -12.29 5.74
N SER A 207 35.69 -12.49 5.17
CA SER A 207 36.00 -13.43 4.10
C SER A 207 35.97 -14.87 4.63
N SER A 208 35.23 -15.77 3.95
CA SER A 208 35.50 -17.21 4.00
C SER A 208 36.04 -17.67 2.64
N SER A 209 37.32 -18.04 2.67
CA SER A 209 37.97 -19.12 1.93
C SER A 209 37.73 -19.27 0.42
N GLY A 210 38.83 -19.05 -0.32
CA GLY A 210 39.29 -20.04 -1.30
C GLY A 210 39.17 -19.62 -2.77
N GLY A 211 40.29 -19.66 -3.48
CA GLY A 211 40.26 -19.70 -4.94
C GLY A 211 41.36 -18.89 -5.60
N GLN A 212 42.33 -19.60 -6.17
CA GLN A 212 43.51 -19.08 -6.84
C GLN A 212 43.22 -18.45 -8.21
N SER A 213 44.20 -17.64 -8.62
CA SER A 213 44.78 -17.58 -9.98
C SER A 213 44.04 -16.87 -11.13
N ARG A 214 44.62 -15.70 -11.43
CA ARG A 214 45.32 -15.33 -12.68
C ARG A 214 44.53 -14.84 -13.91
N TYR A 215 45.13 -13.77 -14.45
CA TYR A 215 45.20 -13.27 -15.83
C TYR A 215 44.19 -12.21 -16.30
N SER A 216 44.82 -11.07 -16.69
CA SER A 216 44.59 -10.29 -17.90
C SER A 216 43.62 -9.10 -17.86
N SER A 217 44.25 -7.91 -17.78
CA SER A 217 44.15 -6.80 -18.74
C SER A 217 42.88 -6.66 -19.59
N ALA A 218 42.14 -5.58 -19.38
CA ALA A 218 41.72 -4.67 -20.44
C ALA A 218 41.21 -3.36 -19.81
N ALA A 219 41.71 -2.24 -20.32
CA ALA A 219 41.14 -0.93 -20.09
C ALA A 219 39.78 -0.85 -20.79
N SER A 220 38.73 -0.50 -20.03
CA SER A 220 37.44 -0.10 -20.58
C SER A 220 37.12 1.30 -20.08
N THR A 221 37.07 2.23 -21.02
CA THR A 221 36.48 3.56 -20.86
C THR A 221 34.98 3.42 -20.60
N PRO A 222 34.37 4.23 -19.72
CA PRO A 222 32.92 4.31 -19.65
C PRO A 222 32.40 5.19 -20.80
N SER A 223 31.65 4.56 -21.70
CA SER A 223 30.78 5.22 -22.68
C SER A 223 29.55 5.76 -21.96
N VAL A 224 29.30 7.07 -22.08
CA VAL A 224 28.08 7.73 -21.61
C VAL A 224 27.00 7.51 -22.66
N THR A 225 26.11 6.56 -22.43
CA THR A 225 24.86 6.44 -23.19
C THR A 225 23.77 7.28 -22.52
N ALA A 226 23.43 8.39 -23.18
CA ALA A 226 22.24 9.17 -22.89
C ALA A 226 21.00 8.28 -23.10
N SER A 227 20.21 8.10 -22.04
CA SER A 227 18.91 7.43 -22.12
C SER A 227 17.88 8.43 -22.64
N SER A 228 17.54 8.33 -23.92
CA SER A 228 16.39 9.01 -24.51
C SER A 228 15.10 8.38 -23.97
N PHE A 229 14.29 9.18 -23.29
CA PHE A 229 12.90 8.87 -23.00
C PHE A 229 12.08 9.04 -24.29
N GLU A 230 11.66 7.93 -24.90
CA GLU A 230 10.60 7.94 -25.92
C GLU A 230 9.24 8.03 -25.23
N VAL A 231 8.60 9.20 -25.32
CA VAL A 231 7.17 9.37 -25.02
C VAL A 231 6.38 8.86 -26.22
N LYS A 232 5.78 7.68 -26.07
CA LYS A 232 4.88 7.10 -27.09
C LYS A 232 3.49 7.72 -26.95
N VAL A 233 3.26 8.83 -27.66
CA VAL A 233 1.93 9.41 -27.86
C VAL A 233 1.16 8.56 -28.87
N ALA A 234 0.07 7.93 -28.45
CA ALA A 234 -0.84 7.23 -29.36
C ALA A 234 -1.80 8.24 -30.03
N PRO A 235 -1.93 8.25 -31.37
CA PRO A 235 -2.90 9.11 -32.04
C PRO A 235 -4.29 8.46 -32.13
N GLY A 236 -5.29 9.21 -31.66
CA GLY A 236 -6.59 9.42 -32.29
C GLY A 236 -7.41 8.21 -32.75
N ARG A 237 -8.51 7.93 -32.04
CA ARG A 237 -9.69 7.30 -32.64
C ARG A 237 -10.86 8.27 -32.58
N VAL A 238 -11.10 8.92 -33.71
CA VAL A 238 -12.30 9.72 -33.98
C VAL A 238 -13.41 8.74 -34.30
N GLY A 239 -14.43 8.68 -33.44
CA GLY A 239 -15.62 7.86 -33.63
C GLY A 239 -16.84 8.67 -33.23
N ALA A 240 -17.47 9.28 -34.22
CA ALA A 240 -18.76 9.93 -34.09
C ALA A 240 -19.83 8.88 -33.72
N ALA A 241 -20.54 9.11 -32.63
CA ALA A 241 -21.83 8.49 -32.35
C ALA A 241 -22.73 9.51 -31.66
N THR A 242 -23.82 9.80 -32.33
CA THR A 242 -24.97 10.63 -31.97
C THR A 242 -25.56 10.24 -30.60
N PRO A 243 -25.98 11.19 -29.74
CA PRO A 243 -26.75 10.86 -28.54
C PRO A 243 -28.25 10.72 -28.88
N PRO A 244 -28.97 9.71 -28.37
CA PRO A 244 -30.41 9.82 -28.23
C PRO A 244 -30.76 10.64 -26.98
N ALA A 245 -31.82 11.42 -27.13
CA ALA A 245 -32.47 12.21 -26.12
C ALA A 245 -33.25 11.34 -25.12
N ASP A 246 -33.54 11.97 -23.97
CA ASP A 246 -34.60 11.68 -23.03
C ASP A 246 -34.48 10.38 -22.21
N ASP A 247 -34.13 10.54 -20.93
CA ASP A 247 -34.92 10.01 -19.83
C ASP A 247 -34.63 10.82 -18.56
N ASP A 248 -35.66 11.52 -18.10
CA ASP A 248 -35.82 12.05 -16.76
C ASP A 248 -35.68 10.90 -15.74
N ASP A 249 -34.83 11.06 -14.72
CA ASP A 249 -35.01 10.40 -13.42
C ASP A 249 -34.18 11.11 -12.34
N GLU A 250 -34.92 11.89 -11.53
CA GLU A 250 -34.77 12.14 -10.09
C GLU A 250 -33.37 12.00 -9.45
N LEU A 251 -32.73 13.14 -9.18
CA LEU A 251 -31.71 13.24 -8.15
C LEU A 251 -32.40 13.32 -6.77
N PRO A 252 -32.08 12.46 -5.78
CA PRO A 252 -32.54 12.68 -4.42
C PRO A 252 -31.78 13.83 -3.75
N ASP A 253 -32.55 14.66 -3.04
CA ASP A 253 -32.08 15.73 -2.15
C ASP A 253 -31.02 15.22 -1.16
N PHE A 254 -29.83 15.82 -1.22
CA PHE A 254 -28.85 15.71 -0.14
C PHE A 254 -29.27 16.66 1.00
N VAL A 255 -29.99 16.11 1.97
CA VAL A 255 -30.09 16.67 3.32
C VAL A 255 -28.97 16.06 4.16
N VAL A 256 -28.54 16.79 5.21
CA VAL A 256 -27.76 16.37 6.40
C VAL A 256 -26.26 16.71 6.33
N LEU A 257 -25.60 17.43 7.25
CA LEU A 257 -25.97 18.10 8.52
C LEU A 257 -24.89 19.15 8.86
N ARG A 258 -25.31 20.23 9.55
CA ARG A 258 -24.43 21.17 10.25
C ARG A 258 -23.54 20.45 11.25
N SER A 259 -22.24 20.76 11.23
CA SER A 259 -21.34 20.48 12.34
C SER A 259 -21.13 21.78 13.13
N ASP A 260 -22.09 22.09 13.99
CA ASP A 260 -21.81 22.91 15.18
C ASP A 260 -21.67 21.91 16.32
N LEU A 261 -20.46 21.69 16.81
CA LEU A 261 -20.25 21.28 18.20
C LEU A 261 -18.83 21.68 18.60
N ALA A 262 -18.78 22.76 19.38
CA ALA A 262 -17.71 23.02 20.32
C ALA A 262 -17.54 21.81 21.26
N TRP A 263 -16.34 21.61 21.77
CA TRP A 263 -15.96 21.55 23.19
C TRP A 263 -14.44 21.62 23.25
#